data_AF-A0A158B119-F1
#
_entry.id   AF-A0A158B119-F1
#
_cell.length_a   1.000
_cell.length_b   1.000
_cell.length_c   1.000
_cell.angle_alpha   90.00
_cell.angle_beta   90.00
_cell.angle_gamma   90.00
#
_symmetry.space_group_name_H-M   'P 1'
#
loop_
_entity.id
_entity.type
_entity.pdbx_description
1 polymer ?
#
loop_
_entity_poly.entity_id
_entity_poly.type
_entity_poly.pdbx_seq_one_letter_code
_entity_poly.pdbx_strand_id
1 'polypeptide(L)'
;MNRRQFLSIAGAFAGCAGNMIDACAIAHFNTSPAVDSLVLVDLDGGNDALNTVIPIADPRYRALRPTLAIPNDHALMLDEHTGLHPSLRPLMSAWRAKDLAIVQGIGYDAPNRSHYRSRQIWDTASHADEYRTDGWLDHVNGVHARGIKVTHITLHGFDTHEHQLHRHAALLAELGECLASLRASLIASGAWRRTLVMTRSEFGRAARENAAGGTEHGAAAAHFVMGGCVRGGLYGTPPRLDRLDADGGLSVDVDFRRLYATVLDACGQNDCIFEPLPIIRV
;
A
#
# COMPACT_ATOMS: atom_id res chain seq x y z
N MET A 1 -27.00 -7.93 36.33
CA MET A 1 -28.41 -7.68 36.69
C MET A 1 -29.07 -6.93 35.54
N ASN A 2 -30.09 -7.54 34.91
CA ASN A 2 -30.89 -6.97 33.81
C ASN A 2 -32.06 -6.13 34.33
N ARG A 3 -32.48 -5.09 33.59
CA ARG A 3 -33.86 -4.53 33.43
C ARG A 3 -33.76 -3.16 32.74
N ARG A 4 -34.29 -2.99 31.52
CA ARG A 4 -35.68 -2.59 31.23
C ARG A 4 -36.19 -1.44 32.11
N GLN A 5 -36.00 -0.22 31.60
CA GLN A 5 -36.74 1.05 31.80
C GLN A 5 -35.84 2.09 31.08
N PHE A 6 -36.27 2.86 30.11
CA PHE A 6 -37.43 3.74 30.13
C PHE A 6 -37.74 4.20 28.69
N LEU A 7 -39.03 4.28 28.39
CA LEU A 7 -39.63 4.60 27.10
C LEU A 7 -39.60 6.11 26.76
N SER A 8 -39.75 6.37 25.46
CA SER A 8 -40.59 7.40 24.84
C SER A 8 -40.33 8.88 25.16
N ILE A 9 -39.87 9.61 24.14
CA ILE A 9 -40.31 11.00 23.90
C ILE A 9 -40.68 11.13 22.42
N ALA A 10 -41.97 10.93 22.14
CA ALA A 10 -42.66 11.53 21.02
C ALA A 10 -43.77 12.40 21.63
N GLY A 11 -43.66 13.71 21.46
CA GLY A 11 -44.61 14.68 21.99
C GLY A 11 -44.36 16.03 21.34
N ALA A 12 -45.18 16.35 20.34
CA ALA A 12 -45.19 17.62 19.66
C ALA A 12 -45.76 18.72 20.58
N PHE A 13 -45.08 19.86 20.65
CA PHE A 13 -45.71 21.15 20.96
C PHE A 13 -45.12 22.21 20.03
N ALA A 14 -45.96 22.63 19.08
CA ALA A 14 -45.79 23.85 18.31
C ALA A 14 -46.23 25.03 19.20
N GLY A 15 -45.42 26.08 19.23
CA GLY A 15 -45.78 27.37 19.82
C GLY A 15 -44.75 27.92 20.79
N CYS A 16 -43.85 28.76 20.27
CA CYS A 16 -43.41 30.05 20.85
C CYS A 16 -42.17 30.53 20.06
N ALA A 17 -42.35 31.65 19.36
CA ALA A 17 -41.28 32.41 18.76
C ALA A 17 -40.38 32.98 19.89
N GLY A 18 -39.08 32.71 19.82
CA GLY A 18 -38.12 33.22 20.78
C GLY A 18 -36.73 32.64 20.52
N ASN A 19 -35.93 33.38 19.75
CA ASN A 19 -34.47 33.35 19.66
C ASN A 19 -33.80 32.05 20.14
N MET A 20 -33.78 31.02 19.29
CA MET A 20 -32.74 30.01 19.39
C MET A 20 -31.55 30.51 18.60
N ILE A 21 -30.50 30.91 19.32
CA ILE A 21 -29.14 30.72 18.82
C ILE A 21 -29.11 29.28 18.32
N ASP A 22 -28.82 29.08 17.03
CA ASP A 22 -28.54 27.77 16.46
C ASP A 22 -27.36 27.17 17.23
N ALA A 23 -27.66 26.53 18.36
CA ALA A 23 -26.88 25.45 18.88
C ALA A 23 -27.11 24.27 17.92
N CYS A 24 -26.57 24.42 16.71
CA CYS A 24 -26.14 23.28 15.94
C CYS A 24 -25.16 22.57 16.87
N ALA A 25 -25.68 21.59 17.60
CA ALA A 25 -24.89 20.61 18.29
C ALA A 25 -23.97 20.05 17.22
N ILE A 26 -22.71 20.52 17.21
CA ILE A 26 -21.65 19.86 16.49
C ILE A 26 -21.59 18.50 17.15
N ALA A 27 -22.29 17.54 16.55
CA ALA A 27 -22.02 16.14 16.76
C ALA A 27 -20.59 15.93 16.27
N HIS A 28 -19.63 16.26 17.13
CA HIS A 28 -18.30 15.69 17.04
C HIS A 28 -18.53 14.20 17.23
N PHE A 29 -18.71 13.49 16.11
CA PHE A 29 -18.39 12.08 16.08
C PHE A 29 -16.90 11.99 16.43
N ASN A 30 -16.63 11.81 17.72
CA ASN A 30 -15.36 11.31 18.21
C ASN A 30 -15.26 9.85 17.74
N THR A 31 -15.07 9.64 16.45
CA THR A 31 -14.48 8.41 15.96
C THR A 31 -12.98 8.57 16.22
N SER A 32 -12.50 8.02 17.34
CA SER A 32 -11.05 7.79 17.46
C SER A 32 -10.58 7.13 16.17
N PRO A 33 -9.48 7.62 15.56
CA PRO A 33 -9.08 7.14 14.26
C PRO A 33 -8.87 5.63 14.27
N ALA A 34 -9.23 4.96 13.18
CA ALA A 34 -9.08 3.51 13.07
C ALA A 34 -7.60 3.09 13.18
N VAL A 35 -6.68 4.01 12.86
CA VAL A 35 -5.23 3.83 12.88
C VAL A 35 -4.56 4.99 13.62
N ASP A 36 -3.61 4.69 14.51
CA ASP A 36 -2.75 5.68 15.19
C ASP A 36 -1.24 5.39 15.01
N SER A 37 -0.91 4.35 14.25
CA SER A 37 0.47 3.95 13.97
C SER A 37 0.62 3.50 12.52
N LEU A 38 1.66 4.02 11.87
CA LEU A 38 2.05 3.68 10.51
C LEU A 38 3.48 3.11 10.52
N VAL A 39 3.67 1.97 9.89
CA VAL A 39 4.99 1.42 9.60
C VAL A 39 5.22 1.51 8.09
N LEU A 40 6.19 2.33 7.68
CA LEU A 40 6.64 2.47 6.31
C LEU A 40 7.83 1.54 6.09
N VAL A 41 7.70 0.61 5.13
CA VAL A 41 8.75 -0.34 4.77
C VAL A 41 9.29 0.05 3.39
N ASP A 42 10.45 0.68 3.39
CA ASP A 42 11.11 1.17 2.18
C ASP A 42 11.94 0.05 1.55
N LEU A 43 11.53 -0.37 0.36
CA LEU A 43 12.26 -1.29 -0.49
C LEU A 43 13.23 -0.46 -1.34
N ASP A 44 14.42 -0.22 -0.81
CA ASP A 44 15.41 0.68 -1.40
C ASP A 44 15.95 0.11 -2.73
N GLY A 45 15.65 0.84 -3.81
CA GLY A 45 15.70 0.38 -5.19
C GLY A 45 14.31 0.16 -5.82
N GLY A 46 14.28 -0.63 -6.90
CA GLY A 46 13.05 -0.96 -7.62
C GLY A 46 12.55 -2.37 -7.34
N ASN A 47 11.35 -2.53 -6.78
CA ASN A 47 10.77 -3.84 -6.56
C ASN A 47 10.17 -4.41 -7.86
N ASP A 48 10.58 -5.62 -8.25
CA ASP A 48 10.02 -6.27 -9.44
C ASP A 48 8.59 -6.73 -9.19
N ALA A 49 7.63 -6.02 -9.80
CA ALA A 49 6.22 -6.37 -9.72
C ALA A 49 5.94 -7.78 -10.26
N LEU A 50 6.57 -8.19 -11.37
CA LEU A 50 6.25 -9.44 -12.07
C LEU A 50 6.84 -10.69 -11.41
N ASN A 51 7.85 -10.50 -10.56
CA ASN A 51 8.40 -11.55 -9.70
C ASN A 51 8.00 -11.38 -8.23
N THR A 52 7.23 -10.35 -7.87
CA THR A 52 6.56 -10.25 -6.56
C THR A 52 5.14 -10.81 -6.67
N VAL A 53 4.33 -10.24 -7.57
CA VAL A 53 2.94 -10.62 -7.88
C VAL A 53 2.88 -11.07 -9.33
N ILE A 54 2.85 -12.38 -9.51
CA ILE A 54 3.13 -13.06 -10.77
C ILE A 54 1.83 -13.21 -11.58
N PRO A 55 1.73 -12.65 -12.80
CA PRO A 55 0.60 -12.89 -13.70
C PRO A 55 0.70 -14.28 -14.33
N ILE A 56 0.47 -15.32 -13.52
CA ILE A 56 0.87 -16.70 -13.82
C ILE A 56 0.16 -17.28 -15.05
N ALA A 57 -1.07 -16.83 -15.32
CA ALA A 57 -1.87 -17.23 -16.47
C ALA A 57 -1.48 -16.53 -17.78
N ASP A 58 -0.68 -15.45 -17.73
CA ASP A 58 -0.27 -14.71 -18.92
C ASP A 58 0.98 -15.35 -19.55
N PRO A 59 0.90 -15.95 -20.75
CA PRO A 59 2.05 -16.61 -21.38
C PRO A 59 3.17 -15.61 -21.73
N ARG A 60 2.85 -14.31 -21.88
CA ARG A 60 3.86 -13.28 -22.15
C ARG A 60 4.84 -13.13 -21.00
N TYR A 61 4.46 -13.46 -19.76
CA TYR A 61 5.36 -13.42 -18.60
C TYR A 61 6.61 -14.25 -18.84
N ARG A 62 6.45 -15.51 -19.28
CA ARG A 62 7.57 -16.42 -19.55
C ARG A 62 8.37 -16.04 -20.79
N ALA A 63 7.68 -15.53 -21.81
CA ALA A 63 8.36 -15.04 -23.01
C ALA A 63 9.24 -13.80 -22.73
N LEU A 64 8.84 -12.96 -21.77
CA LEU A 64 9.59 -11.80 -21.32
C LEU A 64 10.67 -12.14 -20.29
N ARG A 65 10.49 -13.24 -19.54
CA ARG A 65 11.37 -13.70 -18.45
C ARG A 65 11.89 -15.14 -18.66
N PRO A 66 12.64 -15.44 -19.74
CA PRO A 66 13.16 -16.79 -19.99
C PRO A 66 13.89 -17.44 -18.81
N THR A 67 14.62 -16.66 -18.01
CA THR A 67 15.42 -17.16 -16.87
C THR A 67 14.88 -16.70 -15.52
N LEU A 68 14.14 -15.60 -15.48
CA LEU A 68 13.58 -15.05 -14.25
C LEU A 68 12.18 -15.58 -13.91
N ALA A 69 11.45 -16.18 -14.85
CA ALA A 69 10.08 -16.59 -14.61
C ALA A 69 9.96 -17.66 -13.51
N ILE A 70 9.04 -17.44 -12.57
CA ILE A 70 8.73 -18.43 -11.55
C ILE A 70 7.85 -19.55 -12.15
N PRO A 71 8.19 -20.83 -11.91
CA PRO A 71 7.35 -21.97 -12.31
C PRO A 71 5.95 -21.92 -11.69
N ASN A 72 4.94 -22.39 -12.43
CA ASN A 72 3.52 -22.38 -11.98
C ASN A 72 3.31 -23.12 -10.66
N ASP A 73 3.96 -24.26 -10.50
CA ASP A 73 3.88 -25.14 -9.32
C ASP A 73 4.65 -24.59 -8.11
N HIS A 74 5.51 -23.60 -8.30
CA HIS A 74 6.22 -22.92 -7.22
C HIS A 74 5.48 -21.67 -6.73
N ALA A 75 4.65 -21.04 -7.57
CA ALA A 75 3.92 -19.84 -7.21
C ALA A 75 2.87 -20.11 -6.12
N LEU A 76 2.70 -19.15 -5.20
CA LEU A 76 1.65 -19.20 -4.19
C LEU A 76 0.39 -18.59 -4.79
N MET A 77 -0.55 -19.42 -5.25
CA MET A 77 -1.75 -18.93 -5.93
C MET A 77 -2.58 -18.01 -5.02
N LEU A 78 -2.88 -16.81 -5.51
CA LEU A 78 -3.78 -15.84 -4.87
C LEU A 78 -5.21 -15.98 -5.43
N ASP A 79 -5.30 -16.26 -6.73
CA ASP A 79 -6.51 -16.65 -7.47
C ASP A 79 -6.12 -17.56 -8.65
N GLU A 80 -6.99 -17.71 -9.65
CA GLU A 80 -6.77 -18.54 -10.85
C GLU A 80 -5.79 -17.95 -11.88
N HIS A 81 -5.46 -16.66 -11.77
CA HIS A 81 -4.66 -15.91 -12.73
C HIS A 81 -3.37 -15.32 -12.16
N THR A 82 -3.31 -15.17 -10.84
CA THR A 82 -2.29 -14.43 -10.11
C THR A 82 -1.69 -15.29 -9.01
N GLY A 83 -0.36 -15.33 -8.97
CA GLY A 83 0.41 -15.95 -7.90
C GLY A 83 1.27 -14.93 -7.15
N LEU A 84 1.74 -15.31 -5.97
CA LEU A 84 2.74 -14.57 -5.20
C LEU A 84 4.06 -15.35 -5.23
N HIS A 85 5.19 -14.65 -5.17
CA HIS A 85 6.50 -15.29 -5.12
C HIS A 85 6.61 -16.31 -3.97
N PRO A 86 7.21 -17.51 -4.16
CA PRO A 86 7.31 -18.53 -3.12
C PRO A 86 7.96 -18.06 -1.81
N SER A 87 8.96 -17.17 -1.90
CA SER A 87 9.61 -16.57 -0.72
C SER A 87 8.66 -15.80 0.19
N LEU A 88 7.51 -15.35 -0.32
CA LEU A 88 6.51 -14.62 0.45
C LEU A 88 5.51 -15.53 1.16
N ARG A 89 5.78 -16.84 1.23
CA ARG A 89 4.97 -17.83 1.97
C ARG A 89 4.59 -17.40 3.39
N PRO A 90 5.46 -16.74 4.19
CA PRO A 90 5.09 -16.26 5.52
C PRO A 90 3.86 -15.34 5.53
N LEU A 91 3.66 -14.57 4.46
CA LEU A 91 2.52 -13.64 4.32
C LEU A 91 1.19 -14.34 4.01
N MET A 92 1.20 -15.62 3.65
CA MET A 92 -0.03 -16.33 3.29
C MET A 92 -0.99 -16.47 4.47
N SER A 93 -0.49 -16.39 5.71
CA SER A 93 -1.34 -16.32 6.91
C SER A 93 -2.19 -15.03 6.93
N ALA A 94 -1.57 -13.89 6.62
CA ALA A 94 -2.22 -12.58 6.53
C ALA A 94 -3.18 -12.50 5.33
N TRP A 95 -2.75 -13.02 4.17
CA TRP A 95 -3.59 -13.13 2.97
C TRP A 95 -4.91 -13.87 3.27
N ARG A 96 -4.82 -15.05 3.90
CA ARG A 96 -6.00 -15.85 4.28
C ARG A 96 -6.86 -15.19 5.35
N ALA A 97 -6.22 -14.48 6.29
CA ALA A 97 -6.92 -13.70 7.31
C ALA A 97 -7.57 -12.41 6.76
N LYS A 98 -7.35 -12.09 5.48
CA LYS A 98 -7.84 -10.88 4.81
C LYS A 98 -7.37 -9.59 5.49
N ASP A 99 -6.19 -9.59 6.08
CA ASP A 99 -5.55 -8.38 6.63
C ASP A 99 -4.26 -7.98 5.89
N LEU A 100 -4.10 -8.51 4.66
CA LEU A 100 -3.12 -8.10 3.66
C LEU A 100 -3.84 -7.72 2.36
N ALA A 101 -3.67 -6.48 1.94
CA ALA A 101 -4.00 -5.98 0.61
C ALA A 101 -2.72 -5.88 -0.22
N ILE A 102 -2.81 -6.31 -1.47
CA ILE A 102 -1.74 -6.20 -2.47
C ILE A 102 -2.27 -5.27 -3.56
N VAL A 103 -1.58 -4.14 -3.76
CA VAL A 103 -1.98 -3.14 -4.74
C VAL A 103 -0.96 -3.14 -5.89
N GLN A 104 -1.44 -3.39 -7.10
CA GLN A 104 -0.63 -3.52 -8.31
C GLN A 104 -0.69 -2.23 -9.15
N GLY A 105 0.33 -2.03 -10.00
CA GLY A 105 0.36 -0.93 -10.96
C GLY A 105 0.64 0.43 -10.31
N ILE A 106 1.30 0.45 -9.16
CA ILE A 106 1.58 1.68 -8.43
C ILE A 106 2.86 2.35 -8.93
N GLY A 107 2.79 3.64 -9.19
CA GLY A 107 3.93 4.49 -9.48
C GLY A 107 3.53 5.95 -9.55
N TYR A 108 4.24 6.73 -10.35
CA TYR A 108 3.93 8.12 -10.66
C TYR A 108 4.32 8.45 -12.10
N ASP A 109 3.71 9.50 -12.64
CA ASP A 109 3.99 9.95 -14.00
C ASP A 109 5.40 10.54 -14.16
N ALA A 110 5.99 10.34 -15.34
CA ALA A 110 7.31 10.84 -15.73
C ALA A 110 8.44 10.48 -14.72
N PRO A 111 8.68 9.18 -14.43
CA PRO A 111 9.77 8.77 -13.56
C PRO A 111 11.13 9.18 -14.15
N ASN A 112 11.93 9.88 -13.35
CA ASN A 112 13.21 10.44 -13.77
C ASN A 112 14.42 9.50 -13.56
N ARG A 113 14.18 8.24 -13.15
CA ARG A 113 15.16 7.17 -12.91
C ARG A 113 16.30 7.50 -11.93
N SER A 114 16.22 8.64 -11.24
CA SER A 114 17.20 9.02 -10.23
C SER A 114 16.76 8.48 -8.87
N HIS A 115 17.53 7.58 -8.28
CA HIS A 115 17.26 7.02 -6.94
C HIS A 115 17.01 8.14 -5.92
N TYR A 116 17.89 9.15 -5.92
CA TYR A 116 17.78 10.30 -5.03
C TYR A 116 16.45 11.03 -5.23
N ARG A 117 16.12 11.36 -6.49
CA ARG A 117 14.94 12.16 -6.77
C ARG A 117 13.65 11.34 -6.57
N SER A 118 13.65 10.05 -6.89
CA SER A 118 12.51 9.18 -6.65
C SER A 118 12.20 9.06 -5.16
N ARG A 119 13.21 8.89 -4.31
CA ARG A 119 13.01 8.94 -2.84
C ARG A 119 12.39 10.24 -2.40
N GLN A 120 12.90 11.38 -2.88
CA GLN A 120 12.29 12.66 -2.57
C GLN A 120 10.82 12.75 -3.00
N ILE A 121 10.46 12.25 -4.18
CA ILE A 121 9.06 12.22 -4.66
C ILE A 121 8.19 11.40 -3.70
N TRP A 122 8.64 10.21 -3.32
CA TRP A 122 7.90 9.36 -2.38
C TRP A 122 7.82 9.99 -0.98
N ASP A 123 8.90 10.59 -0.47
CA ASP A 123 8.94 11.17 0.88
C ASP A 123 8.15 12.47 1.01
N THR A 124 8.05 13.23 -0.08
CA THR A 124 7.34 14.52 -0.10
C THR A 124 5.97 14.43 -0.75
N ALA A 125 5.61 13.30 -1.38
CA ALA A 125 4.44 13.18 -2.24
C ALA A 125 4.35 14.25 -3.35
N SER A 126 5.48 14.83 -3.78
CA SER A 126 5.51 15.90 -4.79
C SER A 126 5.39 15.37 -6.21
N HIS A 127 4.96 16.21 -7.16
CA HIS A 127 5.04 15.85 -8.59
C HIS A 127 6.49 15.68 -9.06
N ALA A 128 6.72 14.99 -10.18
CA ALA A 128 8.07 14.67 -10.66
C ALA A 128 8.90 15.92 -10.98
N ASP A 129 8.24 16.99 -11.42
CA ASP A 129 8.78 18.32 -11.71
C ASP A 129 8.81 19.27 -10.50
N GLU A 130 8.28 18.86 -9.34
CA GLU A 130 8.18 19.67 -8.13
C GLU A 130 9.21 19.24 -7.07
N TYR A 131 10.11 20.15 -6.68
CA TYR A 131 11.15 19.89 -5.69
C TYR A 131 10.74 20.44 -4.33
N ARG A 132 10.57 19.55 -3.36
CA ARG A 132 10.12 19.85 -2.00
C ARG A 132 11.12 19.35 -0.97
N THR A 133 11.06 19.92 0.23
CA THR A 133 11.89 19.52 1.38
C THR A 133 11.07 19.12 2.60
N ASP A 134 9.77 19.37 2.56
CA ASP A 134 8.77 19.02 3.57
C ASP A 134 8.13 17.67 3.24
N GLY A 135 7.96 16.84 4.27
CA GLY A 135 7.48 15.47 4.13
C GLY A 135 6.00 15.43 3.78
N TRP A 136 5.52 14.32 3.22
CA TRP A 136 4.14 14.21 2.77
C TRP A 136 3.10 14.42 3.88
N LEU A 137 3.45 14.12 5.12
CA LEU A 137 2.62 14.35 6.31
C LEU A 137 2.56 15.83 6.73
N ASP A 138 3.50 16.65 6.27
CA ASP A 138 3.53 18.09 6.56
C ASP A 138 2.52 18.86 5.68
N HIS A 139 2.08 18.27 4.55
CA HIS A 139 1.14 18.89 3.59
C HIS A 139 -0.32 18.78 3.97
N VAL A 140 -0.66 18.00 5.00
CA VAL A 140 -2.04 17.82 5.43
C VAL A 140 -2.46 19.09 6.15
N ASN A 141 -3.24 19.94 5.46
CA ASN A 141 -3.65 21.25 5.94
C ASN A 141 -4.50 21.13 7.21
N GLY A 142 -4.07 21.79 8.28
CA GLY A 142 -4.89 22.04 9.46
C GLY A 142 -4.78 20.93 10.51
N VAL A 143 -3.96 21.21 11.52
CA VAL A 143 -3.55 20.27 12.58
C VAL A 143 -2.56 19.27 12.01
N HIS A 144 -1.36 19.20 12.60
CA HIS A 144 -0.43 18.10 12.34
C HIS A 144 -1.22 16.77 12.28
N ALA A 145 -0.64 15.75 11.66
CA ALA A 145 -0.93 14.36 12.03
C ALA A 145 -0.55 14.08 13.52
N ARG A 146 -0.96 14.95 14.46
CA ARG A 146 -0.81 14.95 15.91
C ARG A 146 -1.47 13.67 16.39
N GLY A 147 -0.66 12.62 16.48
CA GLY A 147 -1.09 11.33 17.00
C GLY A 147 -0.66 10.13 16.18
N ILE A 148 -0.32 10.28 14.89
CA ILE A 148 0.16 9.14 14.10
C ILE A 148 1.64 8.90 14.42
N LYS A 149 1.94 7.73 14.97
CA LYS A 149 3.32 7.27 15.17
C LYS A 149 3.82 6.63 13.90
N VAL A 150 4.75 7.28 13.21
CA VAL A 150 5.37 6.75 11.99
C VAL A 150 6.69 6.08 12.34
N THR A 151 6.88 4.85 11.88
CA THR A 151 8.14 4.11 11.98
C THR A 151 8.60 3.73 10.59
N HIS A 152 9.86 4.02 10.28
CA HIS A 152 10.48 3.66 9.02
C HIS A 152 11.37 2.42 9.20
N ILE A 153 11.26 1.49 8.26
CA ILE A 153 12.11 0.32 8.13
C ILE A 153 12.60 0.30 6.70
N THR A 154 13.90 0.15 6.47
CA THR A 154 14.46 0.09 5.12
C THR A 154 15.09 -1.28 4.87
N LEU A 155 14.69 -1.93 3.77
CA LEU A 155 15.35 -3.11 3.24
C LEU A 155 16.09 -2.71 1.97
N HIS A 156 17.41 -2.88 1.99
CA HIS A 156 18.29 -2.48 0.89
C HIS A 156 18.43 -3.57 -0.17
N GLY A 157 18.72 -3.15 -1.41
CA GLY A 157 19.21 -4.04 -2.45
C GLY A 157 18.19 -4.47 -3.51
N PHE A 158 17.01 -3.84 -3.55
CA PHE A 158 15.98 -4.15 -4.55
C PHE A 158 16.35 -3.72 -5.98
N ASP A 159 17.35 -2.85 -6.15
CA ASP A 159 17.86 -2.43 -7.46
C ASP A 159 18.67 -3.55 -8.18
N THR A 160 17.95 -4.55 -8.68
CA THR A 160 18.49 -5.81 -9.18
C THR A 160 18.69 -5.82 -10.70
N HIS A 161 19.82 -5.28 -11.16
CA HIS A 161 20.19 -5.24 -12.59
C HIS A 161 20.87 -6.51 -13.10
N GLU A 162 21.31 -7.37 -12.19
CA GLU A 162 22.00 -8.62 -12.48
C GLU A 162 21.67 -9.67 -11.42
N HIS A 163 21.82 -10.95 -11.77
CA HIS A 163 21.63 -12.08 -10.84
C HIS A 163 20.33 -12.01 -10.02
N GLN A 164 19.26 -11.47 -10.62
CA GLN A 164 18.06 -11.05 -9.91
C GLN A 164 17.30 -12.22 -9.30
N LEU A 165 17.23 -13.38 -9.98
CA LEU A 165 16.43 -14.52 -9.53
C LEU A 165 16.70 -14.89 -8.06
N HIS A 166 17.97 -15.05 -7.68
CA HIS A 166 18.34 -15.41 -6.31
C HIS A 166 18.33 -14.22 -5.36
N ARG A 167 18.79 -13.05 -5.81
CA ARG A 167 18.86 -11.85 -4.97
C ARG A 167 17.47 -11.36 -4.56
N HIS A 168 16.57 -11.20 -5.53
CA HIS A 168 15.20 -10.77 -5.27
C HIS A 168 14.43 -11.79 -4.44
N ALA A 169 14.61 -13.10 -4.70
CA ALA A 169 14.02 -14.14 -3.87
C ALA A 169 14.46 -14.08 -2.41
N ALA A 170 15.72 -13.77 -2.12
CA ALA A 170 16.24 -13.60 -0.76
C ALA A 170 15.66 -12.35 -0.08
N LEU A 171 15.60 -11.22 -0.78
CA LEU A 171 15.01 -9.98 -0.28
C LEU A 171 13.51 -10.14 0.02
N LEU A 172 12.78 -10.85 -0.84
CA LEU A 172 11.37 -11.16 -0.59
C LEU A 172 11.18 -12.12 0.59
N ALA A 173 12.13 -13.04 0.83
CA ALA A 173 12.08 -13.90 2.01
C ALA A 173 12.26 -13.08 3.29
N GLU A 174 13.25 -12.19 3.31
CA GLU A 174 13.49 -11.28 4.43
C GLU A 174 12.29 -10.37 4.69
N LEU A 175 11.74 -9.75 3.63
CA LEU A 175 10.53 -8.94 3.71
C LEU A 175 9.35 -9.76 4.27
N GLY A 176 9.13 -10.96 3.74
CA GLY A 176 8.04 -11.85 4.16
C GLY A 176 8.13 -12.22 5.64
N GLU A 177 9.31 -12.64 6.11
CA GLU A 177 9.54 -12.99 7.51
C GLU A 177 9.42 -11.77 8.43
N CYS A 178 9.98 -10.62 8.05
CA CYS A 178 9.90 -9.38 8.82
C CYS A 178 8.43 -8.95 9.02
N LEU A 179 7.66 -8.87 7.94
CA LEU A 179 6.25 -8.47 7.97
C LEU A 179 5.39 -9.49 8.74
N ALA A 180 5.63 -10.80 8.58
CA ALA A 180 4.90 -11.83 9.31
C ALA A 180 5.19 -11.77 10.82
N SER A 181 6.45 -11.58 11.21
CA SER A 181 6.87 -11.44 12.61
C SER A 181 6.32 -10.15 13.25
N LEU A 182 6.37 -9.04 12.51
CA LEU A 182 5.79 -7.77 12.94
C LEU A 182 4.29 -7.91 13.18
N ARG A 183 3.56 -8.51 12.22
CA ARG A 183 2.13 -8.80 12.35
C ARG A 183 1.85 -9.64 13.59
N ALA A 184 2.59 -10.73 13.82
CA ALA A 184 2.40 -11.59 14.99
C ALA A 184 2.59 -10.82 16.32
N SER A 185 3.64 -10.00 16.40
CA SER A 185 3.96 -9.19 17.58
C SER A 185 2.90 -8.12 17.86
N LEU A 186 2.41 -7.46 16.80
CA LEU A 186 1.34 -6.46 16.91
C LEU A 186 0.00 -7.10 17.29
N ILE A 187 -0.28 -8.33 16.85
CA ILE A 187 -1.47 -9.07 17.30
C ILE A 187 -1.34 -9.43 18.78
N ALA A 188 -0.19 -9.97 19.20
CA ALA A 188 0.04 -10.37 20.59
C ALA A 188 -0.04 -9.19 21.58
N SER A 189 0.38 -8.00 21.15
CA SER A 189 0.28 -6.76 21.95
C SER A 189 -1.07 -6.03 21.83
N GLY A 190 -2.00 -6.55 21.03
CA GLY A 190 -3.29 -5.90 20.77
C GLY A 190 -3.19 -4.59 20.00
N ALA A 191 -2.07 -4.36 19.30
CA ALA A 191 -1.80 -3.17 18.49
C ALA A 191 -2.24 -3.33 17.01
N TRP A 192 -2.39 -4.55 16.51
CA TRP A 192 -2.66 -4.81 15.08
C TRP A 192 -3.88 -4.07 14.51
N ARG A 193 -4.92 -3.87 15.32
CA ARG A 193 -6.13 -3.16 14.90
C ARG A 193 -5.90 -1.67 14.59
N ARG A 194 -4.91 -1.05 15.25
CA ARG A 194 -4.59 0.39 15.14
C ARG A 194 -3.29 0.67 14.39
N THR A 195 -2.65 -0.36 13.83
CA THR A 195 -1.41 -0.23 13.06
C THR A 195 -1.66 -0.56 11.59
N LEU A 196 -1.19 0.33 10.72
CA LEU A 196 -1.11 0.11 9.28
C LEU A 196 0.36 -0.08 8.90
N VAL A 197 0.65 -1.11 8.11
CA VAL A 197 1.99 -1.38 7.56
C VAL A 197 1.90 -1.23 6.05
N MET A 198 2.81 -0.50 5.43
CA MET A 198 2.81 -0.27 3.99
C MET A 198 4.23 -0.31 3.43
N THR A 199 4.41 -1.03 2.32
CA THR A 199 5.68 -1.01 1.58
C THR A 199 5.72 0.15 0.58
N ARG A 200 6.90 0.72 0.34
CA ARG A 200 7.19 1.67 -0.75
C ARG A 200 8.40 1.19 -1.54
N SER A 201 8.54 1.63 -2.79
CA SER A 201 9.70 1.32 -3.62
C SER A 201 9.96 2.49 -4.54
N GLU A 202 11.24 2.80 -4.78
CA GLU A 202 11.62 3.95 -5.60
C GLU A 202 11.11 3.80 -7.04
N PHE A 203 11.13 2.57 -7.57
CA PHE A 203 10.77 2.27 -8.95
C PHE A 203 10.05 0.93 -9.08
N GLY A 204 9.43 0.73 -10.24
CA GLY A 204 9.17 -0.60 -10.76
C GLY A 204 10.41 -1.21 -11.42
N ARG A 205 10.24 -2.39 -12.01
CA ARG A 205 11.22 -3.02 -12.90
C ARG A 205 10.64 -3.25 -14.29
N ALA A 206 11.50 -3.23 -15.30
CA ALA A 206 11.11 -3.50 -16.68
C ALA A 206 10.48 -4.89 -16.82
N ALA A 207 9.54 -5.04 -17.75
CA ALA A 207 8.83 -6.30 -17.92
C ALA A 207 9.70 -7.40 -18.55
N ARG A 208 10.73 -7.03 -19.32
CA ARG A 208 11.67 -7.95 -19.96
C ARG A 208 12.95 -8.09 -19.13
N GLU A 209 13.46 -9.31 -19.01
CA GLU A 209 14.78 -9.52 -18.42
C GLU A 209 15.90 -9.04 -19.35
N ASN A 210 16.99 -8.54 -18.78
CA ASN A 210 18.18 -8.11 -19.50
C ASN A 210 19.18 -9.27 -19.66
N ALA A 211 20.24 -9.05 -20.44
CA ALA A 211 21.25 -10.08 -20.71
C ALA A 211 22.10 -10.47 -19.48
N ALA A 212 22.08 -9.67 -18.41
CA ALA A 212 22.81 -9.93 -17.17
C ALA A 212 21.99 -10.77 -16.16
N GLY A 213 20.81 -11.26 -16.56
CA GLY A 213 19.92 -12.01 -15.66
C GLY A 213 19.29 -11.13 -14.58
N GLY A 214 19.06 -9.86 -14.89
CA GLY A 214 18.27 -8.93 -14.09
C GLY A 214 17.25 -8.18 -14.95
N THR A 215 16.86 -6.99 -14.52
CA THR A 215 15.91 -6.12 -15.23
C THR A 215 16.41 -4.69 -15.21
N GLU A 216 15.92 -3.85 -16.13
CA GLU A 216 16.13 -2.40 -16.04
C GLU A 216 15.09 -1.73 -15.14
N HIS A 217 15.22 -0.42 -14.93
CA HIS A 217 14.20 0.38 -14.23
C HIS A 217 12.86 0.35 -14.96
N GLY A 218 11.77 0.34 -14.20
CA GLY A 218 10.40 0.46 -14.71
C GLY A 218 9.57 1.44 -13.89
N ALA A 219 8.39 1.79 -14.38
CA ALA A 219 7.56 2.81 -13.75
C ALA A 219 6.70 2.27 -12.59
N ALA A 220 6.08 1.10 -12.76
CA ALA A 220 5.11 0.57 -11.79
C ALA A 220 5.62 -0.65 -11.00
N ALA A 221 5.30 -0.64 -9.70
CA ALA A 221 5.59 -1.70 -8.74
C ALA A 221 4.28 -2.29 -8.13
N ALA A 222 4.44 -3.32 -7.31
CA ALA A 222 3.38 -3.83 -6.43
C ALA A 222 3.74 -3.54 -4.97
N HIS A 223 2.75 -3.12 -4.18
CA HIS A 223 2.93 -2.80 -2.76
C HIS A 223 1.97 -3.59 -1.87
N PHE A 224 2.45 -3.89 -0.67
CA PHE A 224 1.66 -4.51 0.39
C PHE A 224 1.17 -3.45 1.36
N VAL A 225 -0.10 -3.57 1.75
CA VAL A 225 -0.71 -2.83 2.84
C VAL A 225 -1.32 -3.84 3.80
N MET A 226 -0.94 -3.81 5.07
CA MET A 226 -1.39 -4.78 6.08
C MET A 226 -1.86 -4.08 7.35
N GLY A 227 -2.85 -4.66 8.03
CA GLY A 227 -3.35 -4.12 9.29
C GLY A 227 -4.71 -4.71 9.67
N GLY A 228 -5.09 -4.63 10.94
CA GLY A 228 -6.37 -5.18 11.41
C GLY A 228 -7.60 -4.48 10.81
N CYS A 229 -7.45 -3.22 10.40
CA CYS A 229 -8.45 -2.44 9.68
C CYS A 229 -8.41 -2.63 8.15
N VAL A 230 -7.40 -3.33 7.60
CA VAL A 230 -7.25 -3.52 6.16
C VAL A 230 -8.26 -4.53 5.63
N ARG A 231 -8.96 -4.17 4.57
CA ARG A 231 -9.74 -5.07 3.72
C ARG A 231 -8.77 -5.76 2.76
N GLY A 232 -8.35 -6.98 3.09
CA GLY A 232 -7.38 -7.71 2.29
C GLY A 232 -7.92 -8.21 0.94
N GLY A 233 -7.04 -8.33 -0.05
CA GLY A 233 -7.38 -8.66 -1.43
C GLY A 233 -6.35 -8.17 -2.45
N LEU A 234 -6.61 -8.45 -3.73
CA LEU A 234 -5.89 -7.85 -4.86
C LEU A 234 -6.59 -6.55 -5.27
N TYR A 235 -5.81 -5.49 -5.43
CA TYR A 235 -6.28 -4.15 -5.78
C TYR A 235 -5.40 -3.54 -6.87
N GLY A 236 -5.87 -2.42 -7.44
CA GLY A 236 -5.24 -1.80 -8.60
C GLY A 236 -5.53 -2.60 -9.87
N THR A 237 -4.66 -2.43 -10.86
CA THR A 237 -4.82 -3.06 -12.17
C THR A 237 -3.80 -4.20 -12.33
N PRO A 238 -4.21 -5.42 -12.72
CA PRO A 238 -3.28 -6.48 -13.07
C PRO A 238 -2.34 -6.05 -14.22
N PRO A 239 -1.08 -6.49 -14.23
CA PRO A 239 -0.10 -6.04 -15.21
C PRO A 239 -0.50 -6.40 -16.65
N ARG A 240 -0.39 -5.42 -17.56
CA ARG A 240 -0.71 -5.55 -18.98
C ARG A 240 0.55 -5.72 -19.82
N LEU A 241 1.04 -6.96 -19.96
CA LEU A 241 2.30 -7.22 -20.69
C LEU A 241 2.17 -7.13 -22.23
N ASP A 242 0.97 -6.87 -22.75
CA ASP A 242 0.68 -6.58 -24.15
C ASP A 242 0.76 -5.07 -24.44
N ARG A 243 0.88 -4.25 -23.39
CA ARG A 243 0.92 -2.80 -23.46
C ARG A 243 1.93 -2.26 -22.45
N LEU A 244 3.21 -2.41 -22.78
CA LEU A 244 4.31 -1.84 -22.01
C LEU A 244 4.47 -0.35 -22.33
N ASP A 245 5.08 0.39 -21.41
CA ASP A 245 5.46 1.78 -21.65
C ASP A 245 6.62 1.90 -22.67
N ALA A 246 7.04 3.13 -22.97
CA ALA A 246 8.10 3.40 -23.93
C ALA A 246 9.45 2.76 -23.56
N ASP A 247 9.64 2.42 -22.29
CA ASP A 247 10.87 1.86 -21.73
C ASP A 247 10.76 0.34 -21.52
N GLY A 248 9.65 -0.28 -21.91
CA GLY A 248 9.38 -1.69 -21.70
C GLY A 248 8.98 -2.04 -20.27
N GLY A 249 8.62 -1.04 -19.46
CA GLY A 249 8.06 -1.16 -18.13
C GLY A 249 6.55 -1.36 -18.11
N LEU A 250 6.03 -1.67 -16.93
CA LEU A 250 4.60 -1.68 -16.68
C LEU A 250 4.08 -0.24 -16.59
N SER A 251 2.94 0.04 -17.23
CA SER A 251 2.25 1.32 -17.09
C SER A 251 1.81 1.55 -15.64
N VAL A 252 1.85 2.82 -15.22
CA VAL A 252 1.29 3.25 -13.94
C VAL A 252 -0.22 3.40 -14.09
N ASP A 253 -0.97 2.61 -13.34
CA ASP A 253 -2.44 2.66 -13.31
C ASP A 253 -2.96 3.26 -12.00
N VAL A 254 -2.13 3.25 -10.96
CA VAL A 254 -2.46 3.77 -9.63
C VAL A 254 -1.36 4.75 -9.21
N ASP A 255 -1.72 6.02 -9.07
CA ASP A 255 -0.80 6.99 -8.48
C ASP A 255 -0.53 6.65 -7.01
N PHE A 256 0.74 6.58 -6.62
CA PHE A 256 1.13 6.18 -5.26
C PHE A 256 0.53 7.09 -4.17
N ARG A 257 0.22 8.35 -4.47
CA ARG A 257 -0.38 9.28 -3.51
C ARG A 257 -1.75 8.82 -3.06
N ARG A 258 -2.43 7.95 -3.82
CA ARG A 258 -3.65 7.27 -3.37
C ARG A 258 -3.41 6.33 -2.19
N LEU A 259 -2.23 5.70 -2.08
CA LEU A 259 -1.86 4.96 -0.88
C LEU A 259 -1.78 5.89 0.32
N TYR A 260 -1.19 7.07 0.15
CA TYR A 260 -1.04 8.05 1.24
C TYR A 260 -2.38 8.63 1.66
N ALA A 261 -3.25 8.95 0.70
CA ALA A 261 -4.63 9.33 0.98
C ALA A 261 -5.37 8.22 1.76
N THR A 262 -5.13 6.95 1.43
CA THR A 262 -5.71 5.82 2.18
C THR A 262 -5.20 5.77 3.62
N VAL A 263 -3.91 6.02 3.85
CA VAL A 263 -3.33 6.08 5.20
C VAL A 263 -3.98 7.21 6.00
N LEU A 264 -4.12 8.38 5.39
CA LEU A 264 -4.70 9.57 6.01
C LEU A 264 -6.18 9.37 6.35
N ASP A 265 -6.96 8.83 5.41
CA ASP A 265 -8.36 8.47 5.61
C ASP A 265 -8.53 7.47 6.77
N ALA A 266 -7.68 6.43 6.83
CA ALA A 266 -7.67 5.48 7.95
C ALA A 266 -7.33 6.13 9.30
N CYS A 267 -6.62 7.26 9.28
CA CYS A 267 -6.27 8.05 10.46
C CYS A 267 -7.27 9.20 10.73
N GLY A 268 -8.42 9.21 10.05
CA GLY A 268 -9.48 10.21 10.22
C GLY A 268 -9.14 11.58 9.64
N GLN A 269 -8.21 11.64 8.69
CA GLN A 269 -7.83 12.85 7.97
C GLN A 269 -8.47 12.84 6.59
N ASN A 270 -9.50 13.67 6.39
CA ASN A 270 -10.37 13.62 5.21
C ASN A 270 -10.00 14.65 4.12
N ASP A 271 -9.01 15.51 4.36
CA ASP A 271 -8.64 16.62 3.46
C ASP A 271 -7.55 16.23 2.44
N CYS A 272 -7.60 14.99 1.94
CA CYS A 272 -6.62 14.49 0.97
C CYS A 272 -6.98 14.94 -0.45
N ILE A 273 -5.97 15.36 -1.22
CA ILE A 273 -6.13 15.75 -2.63
C ILE A 273 -6.48 14.53 -3.52
N PHE A 274 -6.04 13.34 -3.13
CA PHE A 274 -6.27 12.09 -3.86
C PHE A 274 -7.38 11.27 -3.23
N GLU A 275 -8.18 10.60 -4.06
CA GLU A 275 -9.19 9.67 -3.59
C GLU A 275 -8.51 8.42 -2.97
N PRO A 276 -8.80 8.09 -1.70
CA PRO A 276 -8.25 6.92 -1.03
C PRO A 276 -8.67 5.63 -1.73
N LEU A 277 -7.86 4.58 -1.59
CA LEU A 277 -8.18 3.27 -2.09
C LEU A 277 -9.21 2.60 -1.17
N PRO A 278 -10.14 1.79 -1.71
CA PRO A 278 -11.17 1.10 -0.92
C PRO A 278 -10.61 -0.14 -0.17
N ILE A 279 -9.45 0.01 0.47
CA ILE A 279 -8.71 -1.05 1.16
C ILE A 279 -8.83 -0.99 2.68
N ILE A 280 -9.62 -0.06 3.23
CA ILE A 280 -9.88 0.06 4.67
C ILE A 280 -11.31 -0.42 4.98
N ARG A 281 -11.48 -1.07 6.13
CA ARG A 281 -12.79 -1.41 6.71
C ARG A 281 -13.29 -0.20 7.48
N VAL A 282 -14.31 0.46 6.94
CA VAL A 282 -15.09 1.51 7.61
C VAL A 282 -16.05 0.86 8.60
#